data_AF-A0A9X7J1D5-F1
#
_entry.id   AF-A0A9X7J1D5-F1
#
_cell.length_a   1.000
_cell.length_b   1.000
_cell.length_c   1.000
_cell.angle_alpha   90.00
_cell.angle_beta   90.00
_cell.angle_gamma   90.00
#
_symmetry.space_group_name_H-M   'P 1'
#
loop_
_entity.id
_entity.type
_entity.pdbx_description
1 polymer ?
#
loop_
_entity_poly.entity_id
_entity_poly.type
_entity_poly.pdbx_seq_one_letter_code
_entity_poly.pdbx_strand_id
1 'polypeptide(L)'
;MSDEYRDELLAAENTILQDVGGVLEAMETITHYETFNVVRDGKKLFAFRVRGLTDEEMDNCRNAATRTVKNRRLGGLATPGEFNAAKYNSMLIYTATHPDDKKWLWDNKDLWRKADVTTGWMIVDKVLRRGEKEDVITLIEQLSGYNDEDRADTEETLKNS
;
A
#
# COMPACT_ATOMS: atom_id res chain seq x y z
N MET A 1 38.72 7.55 -28.77
CA MET A 1 37.78 8.39 -28.00
C MET A 1 38.60 8.97 -26.86
N SER A 2 38.78 10.29 -26.82
CA SER A 2 39.60 10.93 -25.78
C SER A 2 38.84 10.95 -24.44
N ASP A 3 39.57 10.95 -23.34
CA ASP A 3 38.99 11.02 -22.00
C ASP A 3 38.19 12.33 -21.81
N GLU A 4 38.60 13.43 -22.45
CA GLU A 4 37.85 14.70 -22.49
C GLU A 4 36.43 14.56 -23.09
N TYR A 5 36.25 13.76 -24.14
CA TYR A 5 34.92 13.56 -24.74
C TYR A 5 34.00 12.73 -23.84
N ARG A 6 34.58 11.83 -23.03
CA ARG A 6 33.83 11.07 -22.03
C ARG A 6 33.45 11.96 -20.85
N ASP A 7 34.35 12.82 -20.39
CA ASP A 7 34.08 13.75 -19.28
C ASP A 7 33.03 14.81 -19.66
N GLU A 8 33.05 15.32 -20.90
CA GLU A 8 32.01 16.22 -21.41
C GLU A 8 30.63 15.54 -21.51
N LEU A 9 30.58 14.28 -21.96
CA LEU A 9 29.35 13.49 -21.98
C LEU A 9 28.80 13.24 -20.57
N LEU A 10 29.66 12.87 -19.62
CA LEU A 10 29.28 12.66 -18.22
C LEU A 10 28.81 13.95 -17.54
N ALA A 11 29.43 15.09 -17.85
CA ALA A 11 29.01 16.39 -17.35
C ALA A 11 27.65 16.82 -17.92
N ALA A 12 27.40 16.54 -19.20
CA ALA A 12 26.11 16.77 -19.84
C ALA A 12 25.02 15.85 -19.24
N GLU A 13 25.33 14.58 -19.01
CA GLU A 13 24.43 13.61 -18.37
C GLU A 13 24.07 14.01 -16.93
N ASN A 14 25.06 14.43 -16.14
CA ASN A 14 24.86 14.93 -14.78
C ASN A 14 23.99 16.21 -14.72
N THR A 15 24.09 17.08 -15.73
CA THR A 15 23.27 18.30 -15.79
C THR A 15 21.82 17.98 -16.15
N ILE A 16 21.59 16.95 -16.97
CA ILE A 16 20.23 16.48 -17.34
C ILE A 16 19.55 15.80 -16.13
N LEU A 17 20.30 15.09 -15.29
CA LEU A 17 19.77 14.43 -14.07
C LEU A 17 19.44 15.41 -12.93
N GLN A 18 19.88 16.67 -13.01
CA GLN A 18 19.54 17.73 -12.05
C GLN A 18 18.37 18.61 -12.52
N ASP A 19 17.54 18.11 -13.44
CA ASP A 19 16.36 18.83 -13.89
C ASP A 19 15.27 18.82 -12.81
N VAL A 20 14.93 20.01 -12.31
CA VAL A 20 13.81 20.24 -11.39
C VAL A 20 12.48 19.78 -12.03
N GLY A 21 12.39 19.77 -13.36
CA GLY A 21 11.23 19.27 -14.10
C GLY A 21 10.88 17.82 -13.75
N GLY A 22 11.87 16.92 -13.74
CA GLY A 22 11.66 15.52 -13.37
C GLY A 22 11.22 15.33 -11.91
N VAL A 23 11.72 16.18 -11.00
CA VAL A 23 11.29 16.17 -9.59
C VAL A 23 9.83 16.61 -9.46
N LEU A 24 9.42 17.67 -10.16
CA LEU A 24 8.04 18.14 -10.16
C LEU A 24 7.09 17.10 -10.76
N GLU A 25 7.47 16.47 -11.87
CA GLU A 25 6.70 15.40 -12.48
C GLU A 25 6.52 14.21 -11.51
N ALA A 26 7.59 13.81 -10.80
CA ALA A 26 7.50 12.77 -9.77
C ALA A 26 6.56 13.17 -8.62
N MET A 27 6.56 14.44 -8.20
CA MET A 27 5.64 14.94 -7.17
C MET A 27 4.18 14.92 -7.64
N GLU A 28 3.91 15.23 -8.91
CA GLU A 28 2.57 15.22 -9.49
C GLU A 28 2.06 13.79 -9.74
N THR A 29 2.96 12.84 -10.01
CA THR A 29 2.64 11.45 -10.35
C THR A 29 2.74 10.49 -9.17
N ILE A 30 3.16 10.95 -7.99
CA ILE A 30 3.29 10.15 -6.75
C ILE A 30 2.00 9.43 -6.36
N THR A 31 0.85 9.99 -6.77
CA THR A 31 -0.46 9.37 -6.56
C THR A 31 -1.11 9.06 -7.89
N HIS A 32 -1.11 7.78 -8.24
CA HIS A 32 -1.86 7.25 -9.37
C HIS A 32 -2.79 6.14 -8.90
N TYR A 33 -3.97 6.04 -9.53
CA TYR A 33 -4.99 5.05 -9.17
C TYR A 33 -5.19 4.03 -10.27
N GLU A 34 -5.15 2.76 -9.90
CA GLU A 34 -5.48 1.64 -10.78
C GLU A 34 -6.77 0.94 -10.36
N THR A 35 -7.47 0.36 -11.34
CA THR A 35 -8.74 -0.32 -11.09
C THR A 35 -8.52 -1.79 -10.76
N PHE A 36 -8.91 -2.20 -9.56
CA PHE A 36 -8.98 -3.60 -9.17
C PHE A 36 -10.37 -4.18 -9.46
N ASN A 37 -10.42 -5.35 -10.09
CA ASN A 37 -11.67 -6.02 -10.49
C ASN A 37 -11.92 -7.27 -9.63
N VAL A 38 -13.05 -7.33 -8.94
CA VAL A 38 -13.47 -8.53 -8.21
C VAL A 38 -14.28 -9.41 -9.15
N VAL A 39 -13.65 -10.48 -9.63
CA VAL A 39 -14.23 -11.45 -10.57
C VAL A 39 -14.35 -12.81 -9.89
N ARG A 40 -15.55 -13.39 -9.91
CA ARG A 40 -15.82 -14.74 -9.40
C ARG A 40 -16.59 -15.52 -10.45
N ASP A 41 -16.16 -16.74 -10.72
CA ASP A 41 -16.84 -17.65 -11.65
C ASP A 41 -17.06 -17.00 -13.04
N GLY A 42 -16.06 -16.24 -13.50
CA GLY A 42 -16.12 -15.50 -14.78
C GLY A 42 -16.99 -14.25 -14.78
N LYS A 43 -17.66 -13.91 -13.67
CA LYS A 43 -18.51 -12.73 -13.54
C LYS A 43 -17.81 -11.64 -12.74
N LYS A 44 -17.69 -10.45 -13.34
CA LYS A 44 -17.30 -9.23 -12.62
C LYS A 44 -18.42 -8.82 -11.66
N LEU A 45 -18.14 -8.88 -10.36
CA LEU A 45 -19.11 -8.53 -9.32
C LEU A 45 -19.09 -7.02 -9.05
N PHE A 46 -17.90 -6.45 -8.87
CA PHE A 46 -17.68 -5.02 -8.70
C PHE A 46 -16.20 -4.69 -9.00
N ALA A 47 -15.88 -3.40 -9.03
CA ALA A 47 -14.51 -2.90 -9.11
C ALA A 47 -14.36 -1.64 -8.27
N PHE A 48 -13.13 -1.35 -7.90
CA PHE A 48 -12.77 -0.14 -7.15
C PHE A 48 -11.33 0.24 -7.49
N ARG A 49 -11.01 1.52 -7.34
CA ARG A 49 -9.68 2.05 -7.60
C ARG A 49 -8.83 2.02 -6.34
N VAL A 50 -7.55 1.70 -6.48
CA VAL A 50 -6.53 1.74 -5.42
C VAL A 50 -5.30 2.50 -5.88
N ARG A 51 -4.56 3.08 -4.92
CA ARG A 51 -3.26 3.72 -5.14
C ARG A 51 -2.19 3.07 -4.25
N GLY A 52 -0.93 3.40 -4.52
CA GLY A 52 0.16 3.13 -3.58
C GLY A 52 -0.04 3.87 -2.26
N LEU A 53 0.56 3.36 -1.19
CA LEU A 53 0.54 3.97 0.14
C LEU A 53 1.92 4.53 0.48
N THR A 54 1.95 5.61 1.25
CA THR A 54 3.20 6.09 1.85
C THR A 54 3.58 5.25 3.06
N ASP A 55 4.85 5.31 3.48
CA ASP A 55 5.33 4.64 4.69
C ASP A 55 4.50 5.01 5.92
N GLU A 56 4.17 6.31 6.08
CA GLU A 56 3.35 6.80 7.18
C GLU A 56 1.96 6.15 7.20
N GLU A 57 1.34 5.97 6.02
CA GLU A 57 0.03 5.32 5.92
C GLU A 57 0.10 3.82 6.23
N MET A 58 1.17 3.14 5.79
CA MET A 58 1.40 1.74 6.11
C MET A 58 1.63 1.54 7.62
N ASP A 59 2.40 2.42 8.26
CA ASP A 59 2.65 2.41 9.70
C ASP A 59 1.38 2.71 10.50
N ASN A 60 0.57 3.67 10.05
CA ASN A 60 -0.73 3.95 10.66
C ASN A 60 -1.66 2.74 10.59
N CYS A 61 -1.68 2.01 9.47
CA CYS A 61 -2.41 0.76 9.34
C CYS A 61 -1.88 -0.31 10.31
N ARG A 62 -0.55 -0.45 10.44
CA ARG A 62 0.10 -1.41 11.34
C ARG A 62 -0.22 -1.11 12.80
N ASN A 63 -0.15 0.16 13.19
CA ASN A 63 -0.49 0.64 14.52
C ASN A 63 -1.96 0.37 14.85
N ALA A 64 -2.87 0.67 13.91
CA ALA A 64 -4.29 0.38 14.08
C ALA A 64 -4.59 -1.12 14.20
N ALA A 65 -3.76 -1.98 13.60
CA ALA A 65 -3.85 -3.42 13.67
C ALA A 65 -3.15 -4.04 14.89
N THR A 66 -2.40 -3.26 15.66
CA THR A 66 -1.66 -3.72 16.84
C THR A 66 -2.39 -3.34 18.12
N ARG A 67 -2.74 -4.33 18.94
CA ARG A 67 -3.36 -4.07 20.24
C ARG A 67 -2.30 -3.63 21.24
N THR A 68 -2.38 -2.39 21.72
CA THR A 68 -1.52 -1.91 22.80
C THR A 68 -2.03 -2.41 24.16
N VAL A 69 -1.14 -3.02 24.95
CA VAL A 69 -1.44 -3.48 26.31
C VAL A 69 -0.70 -2.60 27.31
N LYS A 70 -1.38 -2.19 28.39
CA LYS A 70 -0.75 -1.47 29.50
C LYS A 70 -0.01 -2.47 30.38
N ASN A 71 1.32 -2.39 30.39
CA ASN A 71 2.13 -3.29 31.19
C ASN A 71 2.16 -2.80 32.65
N ARG A 72 1.42 -3.50 33.52
CA ARG A 72 1.37 -3.18 34.96
C ARG A 72 2.73 -3.31 35.66
N ARG A 73 3.66 -4.10 35.13
CA ARG A 73 5.02 -4.27 35.69
C ARG A 73 5.96 -3.11 35.32
N LEU A 74 5.68 -2.42 34.21
CA LEU A 74 6.42 -1.22 33.77
C LEU A 74 5.66 0.06 34.14
N GLY A 75 5.02 0.12 35.31
CA GLY A 75 4.33 1.32 35.76
C GLY A 75 3.14 1.76 34.89
N GLY A 76 2.57 0.86 34.08
CA GLY A 76 1.42 1.17 33.21
C GLY A 76 1.79 1.71 31.82
N LEU A 77 3.07 1.71 31.45
CA LEU A 77 3.54 2.02 30.09
C LEU A 77 2.84 1.15 29.04
N ALA A 78 2.45 1.79 27.95
CA ALA A 78 1.84 1.16 26.79
C ALA A 78 2.92 0.37 26.01
N THR A 79 2.77 -0.95 25.96
CA THR A 79 3.63 -1.83 25.16
C THR A 79 2.82 -2.44 24.00
N PRO A 80 3.38 -2.52 22.78
CA PRO A 80 2.75 -3.26 21.69
C PRO A 80 2.45 -4.70 22.14
N GLY A 81 1.21 -5.12 21.94
CA GLY A 81 0.73 -6.46 22.24
C GLY A 81 0.54 -7.28 20.96
N GLU A 82 -0.65 -7.83 20.77
CA GLU A 82 -0.96 -8.75 19.69
C GLU A 82 -1.24 -8.02 18.36
N PHE A 83 -0.62 -8.47 17.27
CA PHE A 83 -0.81 -7.96 15.92
C PHE A 83 -1.90 -8.75 15.18
N ASN A 84 -2.88 -8.05 14.62
CA ASN A 84 -3.96 -8.64 13.83
C ASN A 84 -3.70 -8.46 12.32
N ALA A 85 -3.12 -9.48 11.69
CA ALA A 85 -2.81 -9.47 10.26
C ALA A 85 -4.04 -9.30 9.36
N ALA A 86 -5.18 -9.91 9.69
CA ALA A 86 -6.40 -9.79 8.88
C ALA A 86 -6.94 -8.35 8.89
N LYS A 87 -6.90 -7.69 10.05
CA LYS A 87 -7.24 -6.27 10.18
C LYS A 87 -6.24 -5.41 9.42
N TYR A 88 -4.94 -5.68 9.53
CA TYR A 88 -3.91 -4.94 8.81
C TYR A 88 -4.15 -4.97 7.29
N ASN A 89 -4.31 -6.15 6.70
CA ASN A 89 -4.56 -6.32 5.27
C ASN A 89 -5.82 -5.57 4.82
N SER A 90 -6.89 -5.67 5.60
CA SER A 90 -8.15 -4.96 5.29
C SER A 90 -8.02 -3.45 5.42
N MET A 91 -7.19 -2.97 6.36
CA MET A 91 -6.87 -1.55 6.52
C MET A 91 -6.03 -1.01 5.37
N LEU A 92 -5.04 -1.77 4.86
CA LEU A 92 -4.25 -1.35 3.69
C LEU A 92 -5.16 -1.07 2.49
N ILE A 93 -6.04 -2.02 2.17
CA ILE A 93 -6.99 -1.91 1.05
C ILE A 93 -7.96 -0.75 1.29
N TYR A 94 -8.52 -0.64 2.50
CA TYR A 94 -9.43 0.45 2.84
C TYR A 94 -8.74 1.81 2.69
N THR A 95 -7.51 1.97 3.16
CA THR A 95 -6.74 3.22 3.08
C THR A 95 -6.42 3.57 1.64
N ALA A 96 -5.93 2.60 0.85
CA ALA A 96 -5.52 2.76 -0.54
C ALA A 96 -6.69 3.01 -1.51
N THR A 97 -7.92 2.64 -1.14
CA THR A 97 -9.08 2.79 -2.03
C THR A 97 -9.36 4.27 -2.34
N HIS A 98 -9.74 4.58 -3.58
CA HIS A 98 -10.11 5.94 -3.97
C HIS A 98 -11.28 6.47 -3.10
N PRO A 99 -11.23 7.72 -2.60
CA PRO A 99 -12.25 8.25 -1.69
C PRO A 99 -13.69 8.14 -2.20
N ASP A 100 -13.91 8.40 -3.50
CA ASP A 100 -15.24 8.25 -4.11
C ASP A 100 -15.74 6.80 -4.12
N ASP A 101 -14.83 5.83 -4.27
CA ASP A 101 -15.19 4.43 -4.26
C ASP A 101 -15.48 3.94 -2.84
N LYS A 102 -14.77 4.46 -1.83
CA LYS A 102 -15.07 4.17 -0.41
C LYS A 102 -16.51 4.54 -0.06
N LYS A 103 -17.02 5.69 -0.52
CA LYS A 103 -18.36 6.20 -0.16
C LYS A 103 -19.48 5.20 -0.46
N TRP A 104 -19.48 4.61 -1.66
CA TRP A 104 -20.54 3.70 -2.10
C TRP A 104 -20.26 2.23 -1.75
N LEU A 105 -19.00 1.88 -1.49
CA LEU A 105 -18.55 0.52 -1.23
C LEU A 105 -18.22 0.31 0.25
N TRP A 106 -17.09 0.82 0.73
CA TRP A 106 -16.61 0.54 2.08
C TRP A 106 -17.38 1.27 3.17
N ASP A 107 -17.86 2.49 2.94
CA ASP A 107 -18.54 3.33 3.94
C ASP A 107 -20.06 3.33 3.81
N ASN A 108 -20.57 2.49 2.93
CA ASN A 108 -22.00 2.35 2.67
C ASN A 108 -22.73 1.75 3.89
N LYS A 109 -23.60 2.55 4.50
CA LYS A 109 -24.31 2.17 5.74
C LYS A 109 -25.30 1.03 5.53
N ASP A 110 -25.79 0.82 4.32
CA ASP A 110 -26.66 -0.32 4.04
C ASP A 110 -25.84 -1.62 4.05
N LEU A 111 -24.61 -1.59 3.51
CA LEU A 111 -23.69 -2.72 3.58
C LEU A 111 -23.25 -2.98 5.02
N TRP A 112 -23.01 -1.93 5.82
CA TRP A 112 -22.65 -2.07 7.24
C TRP A 112 -23.71 -2.81 8.03
N ARG A 113 -24.98 -2.40 7.88
CA ARG A 113 -26.11 -3.07 8.55
C ARG A 113 -26.28 -4.52 8.09
N LYS A 114 -26.13 -4.79 6.79
CA LYS A 114 -26.27 -6.15 6.24
C LYS A 114 -25.14 -7.09 6.68
N ALA A 115 -23.92 -6.57 6.84
CA ALA A 115 -22.75 -7.34 7.24
C ALA A 115 -22.53 -7.40 8.76
N ASP A 116 -23.34 -6.69 9.54
CA ASP A 116 -23.20 -6.49 10.99
C ASP A 116 -21.82 -5.96 11.37
N VAL A 117 -21.44 -4.81 10.79
CA VAL A 117 -20.14 -4.17 11.02
C VAL A 117 -20.29 -2.67 11.29
N THR A 118 -19.25 -2.06 11.87
CA THR A 118 -19.27 -0.66 12.32
C THR A 118 -18.22 0.23 11.66
N THR A 119 -17.35 -0.33 10.82
CA THR A 119 -16.26 0.41 10.15
C THR A 119 -16.00 -0.14 8.75
N GLY A 120 -15.47 0.70 7.85
CA GLY A 120 -15.35 0.36 6.43
C GLY A 120 -14.36 -0.75 6.12
N TRP A 121 -13.23 -0.83 6.84
CA TRP A 121 -12.28 -1.95 6.69
C TRP A 121 -12.91 -3.31 7.01
N MET A 122 -13.93 -3.37 7.87
CA MET A 122 -14.64 -4.62 8.14
C MET A 122 -15.49 -5.07 6.95
N ILE A 123 -15.97 -4.14 6.10
CA ILE A 123 -16.62 -4.52 4.84
C ILE A 123 -15.60 -5.18 3.91
N VAL A 124 -14.40 -4.60 3.76
CA VAL A 124 -13.30 -5.23 3.02
C VAL A 124 -13.07 -6.66 3.53
N ASP A 125 -13.04 -6.82 4.85
CA ASP A 125 -12.82 -8.13 5.46
C ASP A 125 -13.90 -9.16 5.12
N LYS A 126 -15.17 -8.71 5.09
CA LYS A 126 -16.36 -9.53 4.83
C LYS A 126 -16.56 -9.87 3.35
N VAL A 127 -16.19 -8.97 2.43
CA VAL A 127 -16.55 -9.14 1.02
C VAL A 127 -15.43 -9.69 0.16
N LEU A 128 -14.16 -9.45 0.48
CA LEU A 128 -13.03 -9.98 -0.29
C LEU A 128 -12.56 -11.33 0.26
N ARG A 129 -12.32 -12.29 -0.63
CA ARG A 129 -11.65 -13.55 -0.31
C ARG A 129 -10.18 -13.28 0.01
N ARG A 130 -9.54 -14.20 0.75
CA ARG A 130 -8.12 -14.06 1.11
C ARG A 130 -7.21 -13.83 -0.12
N GLY A 131 -7.39 -14.61 -1.19
CA GLY A 131 -6.63 -14.43 -2.43
C GLY A 131 -6.90 -13.07 -3.09
N GLU A 132 -8.16 -12.64 -3.16
CA GLU A 132 -8.50 -11.31 -3.70
C GLU A 132 -7.88 -10.17 -2.88
N LYS A 133 -7.74 -10.33 -1.56
CA LYS A 133 -7.03 -9.37 -0.70
C LYS A 133 -5.53 -9.35 -1.00
N GLU A 134 -4.94 -10.52 -1.23
CA GLU A 134 -3.53 -10.66 -1.58
C GLU A 134 -3.26 -9.97 -2.93
N ASP A 135 -4.06 -10.26 -3.96
CA ASP A 135 -3.91 -9.67 -5.29
C ASP A 135 -3.98 -8.14 -5.27
N VAL A 136 -4.94 -7.56 -4.53
CA VAL A 136 -5.04 -6.09 -4.43
C VAL A 136 -3.93 -5.49 -3.57
N ILE A 137 -3.41 -6.22 -2.56
CA ILE A 137 -2.27 -5.76 -1.76
C ILE A 137 -1.01 -5.75 -2.62
N THR A 138 -0.78 -6.78 -3.45
CA THR A 138 0.31 -6.79 -4.42
C THR A 138 0.20 -5.61 -5.39
N LEU A 139 -1.00 -5.30 -5.89
CA LEU A 139 -1.22 -4.10 -6.71
C LEU A 139 -0.88 -2.80 -5.94
N ILE A 140 -1.26 -2.70 -4.66
CA ILE A 140 -0.92 -1.55 -3.82
C ILE A 140 0.59 -1.45 -3.63
N GLU A 141 1.29 -2.55 -3.36
CA GLU A 141 2.75 -2.61 -3.22
C GLU A 141 3.45 -2.14 -4.50
N GLN A 142 3.04 -2.65 -5.67
CA GLN A 142 3.55 -2.23 -6.97
C GLN A 142 3.36 -0.72 -7.20
N LEU A 143 2.17 -0.20 -6.91
CA LEU A 143 1.88 1.24 -7.02
C LEU A 143 2.63 2.08 -5.96
N SER A 144 3.13 1.45 -4.90
CA SER A 144 3.97 2.11 -3.88
C SER A 144 5.46 2.07 -4.26
N GLY A 145 5.82 1.50 -5.42
CA GLY A 145 7.18 1.41 -5.91
C GLY A 145 7.94 0.15 -5.51
N TYR A 146 7.27 -0.88 -4.97
CA TYR A 146 7.88 -2.20 -4.77
C TYR A 146 7.80 -2.98 -6.09
N ASN A 147 8.92 -3.12 -6.81
CA ASN A 147 8.97 -3.96 -8.01
C ASN A 147 9.43 -5.38 -7.67
N ASP A 148 9.03 -6.35 -8.50
CA ASP A 148 9.41 -7.76 -8.32
C ASP A 148 10.94 -8.01 -8.41
N GLU A 149 11.68 -7.10 -9.06
CA GLU A 149 13.15 -7.13 -9.11
C GLU A 149 13.78 -6.81 -7.74
N ASP A 150 13.25 -5.83 -7.00
CA ASP A 150 13.76 -5.45 -5.67
C ASP A 150 13.58 -6.57 -4.62
N ARG A 151 12.61 -7.46 -4.86
CA ARG A 151 12.29 -8.61 -4.01
C ARG A 151 13.31 -9.75 -4.17
N ALA A 152 13.95 -9.87 -5.35
CA ALA A 152 15.01 -10.85 -5.59
C ALA A 152 16.32 -10.47 -4.88
N ASP A 153 16.68 -9.18 -4.91
CA ASP A 153 17.93 -8.67 -4.34
C ASP A 153 17.95 -8.69 -2.80
N THR A 154 16.78 -8.50 -2.17
CA THR A 154 16.65 -8.59 -0.71
C THR A 154 16.78 -10.02 -0.19
N GLU A 155 16.31 -11.03 -0.94
CA GLU A 155 16.47 -12.43 -0.55
C GLU A 155 17.91 -12.97 -0.72
N GLU A 156 18.67 -12.43 -1.68
CA GLU A 156 20.07 -12.82 -1.90
C GLU A 156 21.00 -12.24 -0.83
N THR A 157 20.73 -11.02 -0.36
CA THR A 157 21.52 -10.36 0.70
C THR A 157 21.37 -11.07 2.06
N LEU A 158 20.17 -11.61 2.37
CA LEU A 158 19.90 -12.34 3.60
C LEU A 158 20.52 -13.74 3.66
N LYS A 159 20.86 -14.35 2.50
CA LYS A 159 21.49 -15.67 2.42
C LYS A 159 23.03 -15.61 2.53
N ASN A 160 23.60 -14.41 2.41
CA ASN A 160 25.05 -14.17 2.47
C ASN A 160 25.52 -13.48 3.76
N SER A 161 24.66 -13.40 4.79
CA SER A 161 24.99 -12.85 6.13
C SER A 161 25.09 -13.94 7.19
#